data_AF-A0A151SGK2-F1
#
_entry.id   AF-A0A151SGK2-F1
#
_cell.length_a   1.000
_cell.length_b   1.000
_cell.length_c   1.000
_cell.angle_alpha   90.00
_cell.angle_beta   90.00
_cell.angle_gamma   90.00
#
_symmetry.space_group_name_H-M   'P 1'
#
loop_
_entity.id
_entity.type
_entity.pdbx_description
1 polymer ?
#
loop_
_entity_poly.entity_id
_entity_poly.type
_entity_poly.pdbx_seq_one_letter_code
_entity_poly.pdbx_strand_id
1 'polypeptide(L)'
;MGIAAAIGVLLPFPFYYYLWNWPQSWLHFCGRGRDPSKVMAYVSHFFKLLQFISLFSVSSFHWPPPLYFWPLFAFGQFLNFRVYQLLGEAGTYYGVRFGKTIPWVTEFPFGVIKDPQYVGSVMSLLACMSWVPFQYILLWVLGYVFMIQVESKEDPSTRAKPLD
;
A
#
# COMPACT_ATOMS: atom_id res chain seq x y z
N MET A 1 -16.18 18.35 8.98
CA MET A 1 -15.76 16.94 9.17
C MET A 1 -15.16 16.31 7.91
N GLY A 2 -15.61 16.63 6.69
CA GLY A 2 -15.08 15.96 5.49
C GLY A 2 -13.63 16.25 5.12
N ILE A 3 -13.13 17.48 5.31
CA ILE A 3 -11.75 17.84 4.94
C ILE A 3 -10.72 17.09 5.79
N ALA A 4 -10.95 16.95 7.09
CA ALA A 4 -10.07 16.20 7.98
C ALA A 4 -9.98 14.72 7.58
N ALA A 5 -11.10 14.11 7.21
CA ALA A 5 -11.13 12.74 6.70
C ALA A 5 -10.36 12.62 5.37
N ALA A 6 -10.51 13.58 4.46
CA ALA A 6 -9.75 13.60 3.20
C ALA A 6 -8.23 13.71 3.43
N ILE A 7 -7.80 14.59 4.35
CA ILE A 7 -6.39 14.71 4.74
C ILE A 7 -5.87 13.39 5.30
N GLY A 8 -6.61 12.77 6.23
CA GLY A 8 -6.21 11.50 6.82
C GLY A 8 -6.18 10.35 5.82
N VAL A 9 -7.11 10.32 4.86
CA VAL A 9 -7.10 9.36 3.74
C VAL A 9 -5.86 9.54 2.86
N LEU A 10 -5.37 10.77 2.68
CA LEU A 10 -4.19 11.02 1.84
C LEU A 10 -2.84 10.92 2.60
N LEU A 11 -2.88 10.87 3.93
CA LEU A 11 -1.71 10.99 4.81
C LEU A 11 -0.51 10.06 4.46
N PRO A 12 -0.70 8.78 4.09
CA PRO A 12 0.46 7.91 3.82
C PRO A 12 1.19 8.25 2.51
N PHE A 13 0.52 8.84 1.52
CA PHE A 13 1.09 8.98 0.16
C PHE A 13 2.25 9.97 0.09
N PRO A 14 2.22 11.16 0.75
CA PRO A 14 3.39 12.03 0.83
C PRO A 14 4.60 11.34 1.45
N PHE A 15 4.40 10.50 2.47
CA PHE A 15 5.47 9.73 3.10
C PHE A 15 6.05 8.69 2.14
N TYR A 16 5.20 7.92 1.47
CA TYR A 16 5.65 6.94 0.47
C TYR A 16 6.39 7.61 -0.69
N TYR A 17 5.89 8.74 -1.17
CA TYR A 17 6.55 9.54 -2.20
C TYR A 17 7.93 10.04 -1.74
N TYR A 18 8.03 10.55 -0.52
CA TYR A 18 9.30 11.02 0.04
C TYR A 18 10.33 9.89 0.12
N LEU A 19 9.95 8.74 0.68
CA LEU A 19 10.85 7.58 0.81
C LEU A 19 11.29 7.03 -0.54
N TRP A 20 10.40 7.05 -1.53
CA TRP A 20 10.69 6.56 -2.87
C TRP A 20 11.72 7.42 -3.63
N ASN A 21 11.65 8.75 -3.45
CA ASN A 21 12.50 9.70 -4.17
C ASN A 21 13.80 10.05 -3.42
N TRP A 22 13.80 10.00 -2.08
CA TRP A 22 14.97 10.30 -1.25
C TRP A 22 15.28 9.19 -0.25
N PRO A 23 15.52 7.94 -0.71
CA PRO A 23 15.78 6.81 0.18
C PRO A 23 17.03 7.02 1.05
N GLN A 24 18.05 7.73 0.56
CA GLN A 24 19.28 8.01 1.31
C GLN A 24 19.03 8.86 2.57
N SER A 25 18.12 9.83 2.50
CA SER A 25 17.73 10.63 3.67
C SER A 25 17.07 9.76 4.74
N TRP A 26 16.25 8.80 4.32
CA TRP A 26 15.63 7.83 5.23
C TRP A 26 16.65 6.86 5.84
N LEU A 27 17.60 6.36 5.04
CA LEU A 27 18.69 5.51 5.52
C LEU A 27 19.53 6.23 6.58
N HIS A 28 19.88 7.49 6.33
CA HIS A 28 20.62 8.31 7.29
C HIS A 28 19.81 8.53 8.59
N PHE A 29 18.51 8.80 8.48
CA PHE A 29 17.62 8.96 9.64
C PHE A 29 17.51 7.67 10.47
N CYS A 30 17.39 6.51 9.83
CA CYS A 30 17.33 5.22 10.53
C CYS A 30 18.64 4.89 11.27
N GLY A 31 19.78 5.36 10.73
CA GLY A 31 21.10 5.16 11.30
C GLY A 31 21.61 3.71 11.17
N ARG A 32 22.78 3.44 11.77
CA ARG A 32 23.38 2.10 11.78
C ARG A 32 22.76 1.28 12.92
N GLY A 33 21.98 0.26 12.59
CA GLY A 33 21.45 -0.72 13.55
C GLY A 33 19.93 -0.90 13.56
N ARG A 34 19.19 -0.12 12.78
CA ARG A 34 17.75 -0.33 12.56
C ARG A 34 17.52 -0.72 11.10
N ASP A 35 16.63 -1.69 10.91
CA ASP A 35 16.21 -2.08 9.57
C ASP A 35 15.28 -1.00 8.97
N PRO A 36 15.65 -0.34 7.86
CA PRO A 36 14.88 0.77 7.31
C PRO A 36 13.48 0.37 6.82
N SER A 37 13.32 -0.86 6.32
CA SER A 37 12.02 -1.40 5.91
C SER A 37 11.14 -1.66 7.14
N LYS A 38 11.71 -2.14 8.24
CA LYS A 38 10.98 -2.35 9.51
C LYS A 38 10.48 -1.04 10.09
N VAL A 39 11.34 -0.01 10.13
CA VAL A 39 10.95 1.32 10.61
C VAL A 39 9.88 1.92 9.70
N MET A 40 10.04 1.82 8.37
CA MET A 40 9.02 2.24 7.42
C MET A 40 7.70 1.49 7.65
N ALA A 41 7.74 0.18 7.91
CA ALA A 41 6.57 -0.62 8.20
C ALA A 41 5.83 -0.07 9.42
N TYR A 42 6.50 0.18 10.55
CA TYR A 42 5.84 0.74 11.73
C TYR A 42 5.16 2.10 11.47
N VAL A 43 5.87 3.02 10.80
CA VAL A 43 5.30 4.34 10.44
C VAL A 43 4.11 4.17 9.48
N SER A 44 4.22 3.24 8.53
CA SER A 44 3.16 2.92 7.58
C SER A 44 1.92 2.33 8.25
N HIS A 45 2.09 1.43 9.23
CA HIS A 45 0.97 0.89 10.01
C HIS A 45 0.29 1.98 10.84
N PHE A 46 1.07 2.89 11.43
CA PHE A 46 0.53 4.04 12.14
C PHE A 46 -0.29 4.95 11.22
N PHE A 47 0.25 5.31 10.05
CA PHE A 47 -0.50 6.09 9.06
C PHE A 47 -1.71 5.33 8.51
N LYS A 48 -1.62 4.01 8.31
CA LYS A 48 -2.75 3.17 7.89
C LYS A 48 -3.86 3.14 8.93
N LEU A 49 -3.51 3.09 10.22
CA LEU A 49 -4.48 3.21 11.32
C LEU A 49 -5.20 4.55 11.28
N LEU A 50 -4.45 5.66 11.14
CA LEU A 50 -5.05 6.99 10.98
C LEU A 50 -5.93 7.07 9.72
N GLN A 51 -5.49 6.48 8.60
CA GLN A 51 -6.24 6.39 7.35
C GLN A 51 -7.58 5.67 7.55
N PHE A 52 -7.59 4.55 8.29
CA PHE A 52 -8.82 3.82 8.63
C PHE A 52 -9.72 4.58 9.59
N ILE A 53 -9.17 5.23 10.62
CA ILE A 53 -9.96 6.08 11.55
C ILE A 53 -10.65 7.21 10.78
N SER A 54 -9.93 7.87 9.87
CA SER A 54 -10.48 8.90 9.00
C SER A 54 -11.60 8.37 8.11
N LEU A 55 -11.43 7.22 7.48
CA LEU A 55 -12.48 6.60 6.67
C LEU A 55 -13.70 6.21 7.52
N PHE A 56 -13.47 5.61 8.69
CA PHE A 56 -14.52 5.17 9.61
C PHE A 56 -15.36 6.36 10.11
N SER A 57 -14.73 7.51 10.40
CA SER A 57 -15.41 8.71 10.89
C SER A 57 -16.45 9.32 9.92
N VAL A 58 -16.40 8.91 8.64
CA VAL A 58 -17.33 9.35 7.59
C VAL A 58 -18.16 8.19 7.02
N SER A 59 -18.08 7.00 7.63
CA SER A 59 -18.77 5.79 7.17
C SER A 59 -20.13 5.62 7.84
N SER A 60 -21.09 5.06 7.10
CA SER A 60 -22.40 4.67 7.59
C SER A 60 -22.58 3.16 7.42
N PHE A 61 -22.55 2.42 8.51
CA PHE A 61 -22.63 0.96 8.47
C PHE A 61 -24.07 0.48 8.48
N HIS A 62 -24.34 -0.54 7.69
CA HIS A 62 -25.62 -1.23 7.66
C HIS A 62 -25.40 -2.72 7.38
N TRP A 63 -26.29 -3.54 7.96
CA TRP A 63 -26.25 -4.99 7.89
C TRP A 63 -27.52 -5.54 7.26
N PRO A 64 -27.43 -6.52 6.34
CA PRO A 64 -26.19 -7.11 5.81
C PRO A 64 -25.46 -6.18 4.81
N PRO A 65 -24.14 -6.36 4.59
CA PRO A 65 -23.47 -5.73 3.47
C PRO A 65 -24.04 -6.25 2.13
N PRO A 66 -23.87 -5.48 1.04
CA PRO A 66 -24.20 -5.97 -0.30
C PRO A 66 -23.45 -7.26 -0.64
N LEU A 67 -24.05 -8.13 -1.46
CA LEU A 67 -23.46 -9.43 -1.80
C LEU A 67 -22.08 -9.32 -2.46
N TYR A 68 -21.82 -8.25 -3.22
CA TYR A 68 -20.52 -8.01 -3.86
C TYR A 68 -19.39 -7.74 -2.85
N PHE A 69 -19.72 -7.33 -1.62
CA PHE A 69 -18.73 -7.01 -0.58
C PHE A 69 -17.82 -8.20 -0.32
N TRP A 70 -18.41 -9.38 -0.08
CA TRP A 70 -17.70 -10.59 0.33
C TRP A 70 -16.62 -11.04 -0.67
N PRO A 71 -16.92 -11.27 -1.97
CA PRO A 71 -15.90 -11.70 -2.92
C PRO A 71 -14.86 -10.62 -3.17
N LEU A 72 -15.25 -9.34 -3.28
CA LEU A 72 -14.31 -8.24 -3.54
C LEU A 72 -13.34 -8.05 -2.37
N PHE A 73 -13.86 -8.01 -1.14
CA PHE A 73 -13.04 -7.83 0.04
C PHE A 73 -12.15 -9.05 0.29
N ALA A 74 -12.71 -10.26 0.23
CA ALA A 74 -11.95 -11.49 0.47
C ALA A 74 -10.82 -11.67 -0.55
N PHE A 75 -11.10 -11.48 -1.85
CA PHE A 75 -10.06 -11.59 -2.87
C PHE A 75 -9.03 -10.46 -2.78
N GLY A 76 -9.47 -9.24 -2.48
CA GLY A 76 -8.57 -8.11 -2.27
C GLY A 76 -7.60 -8.33 -1.10
N GLN A 77 -8.10 -8.86 0.03
CA GLN A 77 -7.27 -9.21 1.18
C GLN A 77 -6.35 -10.41 0.87
N PHE A 78 -6.84 -11.41 0.15
CA PHE A 78 -6.04 -12.55 -0.29
C PHE A 78 -4.83 -12.10 -1.13
N LEU A 79 -5.01 -11.19 -2.08
CA LEU A 79 -3.91 -10.63 -2.86
C LEU A 79 -2.86 -9.93 -1.98
N ASN A 80 -3.30 -9.07 -1.06
CA ASN A 80 -2.39 -8.37 -0.15
C ASN A 80 -1.62 -9.35 0.76
N PHE A 81 -2.31 -10.36 1.29
CA PHE A 81 -1.68 -11.39 2.11
C PHE A 81 -0.64 -12.19 1.31
N ARG A 82 -0.98 -12.60 0.08
CA ARG A 82 -0.06 -13.34 -0.79
C ARG A 82 1.17 -12.51 -1.17
N VAL A 83 1.01 -11.22 -1.44
CA VAL A 83 2.15 -10.32 -1.67
C VAL A 83 3.08 -10.30 -0.45
N TYR A 84 2.54 -10.10 0.74
CA TYR A 84 3.35 -10.07 1.96
C TYR A 84 4.01 -11.42 2.26
N GLN A 85 3.32 -12.54 1.99
CA GLN A 85 3.89 -13.88 2.15
C GLN A 85 5.08 -14.12 1.22
N LEU A 86 5.04 -13.60 -0.01
CA LEU A 86 6.05 -13.83 -1.04
C LEU A 86 7.26 -12.88 -0.93
N LEU A 87 6.99 -11.59 -0.72
CA LEU A 87 8.03 -10.56 -0.67
C LEU A 87 8.54 -10.26 0.74
N GLY A 88 7.78 -10.67 1.75
CA GLY A 88 8.01 -10.30 3.13
C GLY A 88 7.91 -8.79 3.37
N GLU A 89 8.31 -8.39 4.56
CA GLU A 89 8.32 -6.99 4.96
C GLU A 89 9.31 -6.16 4.11
N ALA A 90 10.50 -6.70 3.84
CA ALA A 90 11.53 -5.98 3.10
C ALA A 90 11.10 -5.69 1.66
N GLY A 91 10.51 -6.65 0.95
CA GLY A 91 10.04 -6.40 -0.42
C GLY A 91 8.78 -5.53 -0.47
N THR A 92 7.95 -5.55 0.57
CA THR A 92 6.76 -4.68 0.67
C THR A 92 7.10 -3.22 1.03
N TYR A 93 8.11 -3.01 1.88
CA TYR A 93 8.50 -1.69 2.40
C TYR A 93 9.85 -1.26 1.84
N TYR A 94 9.90 -1.10 0.52
CA TYR A 94 10.98 -0.47 -0.26
C TYR A 94 12.39 -0.99 0.01
N GLY A 95 12.55 -2.26 0.39
CA GLY A 95 13.85 -2.86 0.68
C GLY A 95 14.84 -2.66 -0.44
N VAL A 96 14.40 -2.80 -1.70
CA VAL A 96 15.20 -2.53 -2.90
C VAL A 96 15.77 -1.10 -2.90
N ARG A 97 14.94 -0.08 -2.60
CA ARG A 97 15.36 1.33 -2.51
C ARG A 97 16.32 1.59 -1.35
N PHE A 98 16.25 0.75 -0.32
CA PHE A 98 17.13 0.78 0.84
C PHE A 98 18.39 -0.09 0.67
N GLY A 99 18.66 -0.60 -0.55
CA GLY A 99 19.87 -1.35 -0.88
C GLY A 99 19.82 -2.84 -0.49
N LYS A 100 18.63 -3.37 -0.15
CA LYS A 100 18.46 -4.80 0.11
C LYS A 100 18.29 -5.58 -1.18
N THR A 101 18.82 -6.80 -1.19
CA THR A 101 18.54 -7.75 -2.26
C THR A 101 17.19 -8.41 -1.98
N ILE A 102 16.22 -8.16 -2.86
CA ILE A 102 14.87 -8.74 -2.81
C ILE A 102 14.72 -9.67 -4.02
N PRO A 103 14.20 -10.90 -3.83
CA PRO A 103 14.00 -11.82 -4.93
C PRO A 103 12.92 -11.32 -5.90
N TRP A 104 13.16 -11.50 -7.20
CA TRP A 104 12.13 -11.33 -8.21
C TRP A 104 11.16 -12.53 -8.18
N VAL A 105 9.90 -12.29 -7.82
CA VAL A 105 8.87 -13.34 -7.69
C VAL A 105 7.93 -13.33 -8.88
N THR A 106 7.67 -14.50 -9.46
CA THR A 106 6.73 -14.69 -10.59
C THR A 106 5.51 -15.53 -10.21
N GLU A 107 5.49 -16.10 -9.00
CA GLU A 107 4.37 -16.84 -8.46
C GLU A 107 3.11 -15.98 -8.36
N PHE A 108 1.94 -16.60 -8.40
CA PHE A 108 0.70 -15.86 -8.23
C PHE A 108 0.70 -15.09 -6.89
N PRO A 109 0.43 -13.77 -6.91
CA PRO A 109 -0.21 -13.01 -8.00
C PRO A 109 0.70 -12.28 -9.00
N PHE A 110 2.02 -12.22 -8.80
CA PHE A 110 2.94 -11.40 -9.60
C PHE A 110 3.06 -11.83 -11.07
N GLY A 111 2.93 -13.12 -11.37
CA GLY A 111 2.98 -13.62 -12.75
C GLY A 111 1.77 -13.25 -13.62
N VAL A 112 0.71 -12.71 -13.02
CA VAL A 112 -0.57 -12.40 -13.71
C VAL A 112 -0.95 -10.93 -13.55
N ILE A 113 -0.63 -10.33 -12.41
CA ILE A 113 -1.03 -8.96 -12.04
C ILE A 113 0.24 -8.14 -11.80
N LYS A 114 0.34 -6.99 -12.48
CA LYS A 114 1.52 -6.10 -12.42
C LYS A 114 1.76 -5.50 -11.03
N ASP A 115 0.68 -5.13 -10.33
CA ASP A 115 0.70 -4.43 -9.05
C ASP A 115 -0.30 -5.04 -8.05
N PRO A 116 -0.13 -6.31 -7.66
CA PRO A 116 -1.17 -7.09 -6.98
C PRO A 116 -1.58 -6.53 -5.62
N GLN A 117 -0.67 -5.86 -4.91
CA GLN A 117 -0.96 -5.21 -3.63
C GLN A 117 -1.90 -4.02 -3.81
N TYR A 118 -1.63 -3.16 -4.79
CA TYR A 118 -2.47 -2.02 -5.12
C TYR A 118 -3.83 -2.48 -5.64
N VAL A 119 -3.87 -3.47 -6.53
CA VAL A 119 -5.12 -4.06 -7.02
C VAL A 119 -5.95 -4.62 -5.86
N GLY A 120 -5.36 -5.42 -4.98
CA GLY A 120 -6.07 -5.98 -3.83
C GLY A 120 -6.59 -4.91 -2.86
N SER A 121 -5.80 -3.84 -2.66
CA SER A 121 -6.20 -2.70 -1.83
C SER A 121 -7.35 -1.91 -2.46
N VAL A 122 -7.33 -1.66 -3.77
CA VAL A 122 -8.43 -1.00 -4.50
C VAL A 122 -9.69 -1.86 -4.45
N MET A 123 -9.61 -3.17 -4.67
CA MET A 123 -10.76 -4.08 -4.56
C MET A 123 -11.39 -4.04 -3.16
N SER A 124 -10.57 -4.02 -2.11
CA SER A 124 -11.04 -3.92 -0.73
C SER A 124 -11.77 -2.60 -0.46
N LEU A 125 -11.32 -1.48 -1.05
CA LEU A 125 -12.00 -0.19 -0.95
C LEU A 125 -13.33 -0.17 -1.72
N LEU A 126 -13.35 -0.73 -2.94
CA LEU A 126 -14.57 -0.81 -3.76
C LEU A 126 -15.63 -1.69 -3.09
N ALA A 127 -15.24 -2.74 -2.36
CA ALA A 127 -16.16 -3.54 -1.55
C ALA A 127 -16.92 -2.66 -0.54
N CYS A 128 -16.24 -1.67 0.06
CA CYS A 128 -16.80 -0.77 1.07
C CYS A 128 -17.65 0.38 0.50
N MET A 129 -17.92 0.43 -0.81
CA MET A 129 -18.62 1.54 -1.47
C MET A 129 -20.02 1.82 -0.93
N SER A 130 -20.69 0.81 -0.36
CA SER A 130 -22.00 1.03 0.26
C SER A 130 -21.92 1.74 1.62
N TRP A 131 -20.79 1.61 2.33
CA TRP A 131 -20.63 2.20 3.67
C TRP A 131 -19.90 3.54 3.65
N VAL A 132 -19.01 3.73 2.67
CA VAL A 132 -18.11 4.88 2.63
C VAL A 132 -18.51 5.81 1.48
N PRO A 133 -18.64 7.12 1.71
CA PRO A 133 -18.92 8.07 0.63
C PRO A 133 -17.86 8.01 -0.48
N PHE A 134 -18.32 7.97 -1.73
CA PHE A 134 -17.49 7.71 -2.91
C PHE A 134 -16.26 8.62 -3.01
N GLN A 135 -16.36 9.90 -2.64
CA GLN A 135 -15.25 10.84 -2.73
C GLN A 135 -14.01 10.39 -1.92
N TYR A 136 -14.18 9.74 -0.78
CA TYR A 136 -13.04 9.28 0.04
C TYR A 136 -12.42 8.01 -0.53
N ILE A 137 -13.24 7.10 -1.07
CA ILE A 137 -12.75 5.93 -1.83
C ILE A 137 -11.95 6.43 -3.04
N LEU A 138 -12.51 7.36 -3.81
CA LEU A 138 -11.85 7.92 -5.00
C LEU A 138 -10.50 8.56 -4.63
N LEU A 139 -10.45 9.39 -3.59
CA LEU A 139 -9.20 10.01 -3.13
C LEU A 139 -8.14 8.97 -2.76
N TRP A 140 -8.52 7.90 -2.05
CA TRP A 140 -7.60 6.83 -1.70
C TRP A 140 -7.10 6.10 -2.95
N VAL A 141 -8.00 5.72 -3.86
CA VAL A 141 -7.65 5.06 -5.12
C VAL A 141 -6.71 5.94 -5.96
N LEU A 142 -6.97 7.24 -6.04
CA LEU A 142 -6.09 8.19 -6.74
C LEU A 142 -4.70 8.26 -6.11
N GLY A 143 -4.60 8.18 -4.78
CA GLY A 143 -3.30 8.05 -4.10
C GLY A 143 -2.55 6.77 -4.48
N TYR A 144 -3.25 5.64 -4.61
CA TYR A 144 -2.63 4.41 -5.12
C TYR A 144 -2.20 4.53 -6.57
N VAL A 145 -3.04 5.10 -7.44
CA VAL A 145 -2.69 5.34 -8.85
C VAL A 145 -1.48 6.26 -8.97
N PHE A 146 -1.42 7.32 -8.15
CA PHE A 146 -0.26 8.21 -8.07
C PHE A 146 1.00 7.44 -7.71
N MET A 147 0.97 6.58 -6.67
CA MET A 147 2.14 5.78 -6.31
C MET A 147 2.53 4.77 -7.40
N ILE A 148 1.56 4.09 -8.03
CA ILE A 148 1.84 3.20 -9.19
C ILE A 148 2.55 3.98 -10.30
N GLN A 149 2.11 5.20 -10.61
CA GLN A 149 2.76 6.03 -11.63
C GLN A 149 4.18 6.44 -11.23
N VAL A 150 4.40 6.82 -9.97
CA VAL A 150 5.72 7.16 -9.43
C VAL A 150 6.66 5.95 -9.49
N GLU A 151 6.18 4.78 -9.10
CA GLU A 151 6.96 3.53 -9.08
C GLU A 151 7.21 2.99 -10.49
N SER A 152 6.28 3.18 -11.44
CA SER A 152 6.46 2.72 -12.82
C SER A 152 7.66 3.34 -13.55
N LYS A 153 8.12 4.50 -13.08
CA LYS A 153 9.28 5.23 -13.61
C LYS A 153 10.60 4.76 -13.00
N GLU A 154 10.59 3.69 -12.21
CA GLU A 154 11.80 3.10 -11.65
C GLU A 154 12.79 2.67 -12.73
N ASP A 155 14.06 3.04 -12.55
CA ASP A 155 15.16 2.52 -13.34
C ASP A 155 15.21 0.98 -13.23
N PRO A 156 15.06 0.24 -14.35
CA PRO A 156 15.12 -1.21 -14.35
C PRO A 156 16.38 -1.79 -13.71
N SER A 157 17.51 -1.08 -13.74
CA SER A 157 18.78 -1.51 -13.14
C SER A 157 18.72 -1.62 -11.61
N THR A 158 17.81 -0.86 -11.00
CA THR A 158 17.61 -0.82 -9.54
C THR A 158 16.58 -1.81 -9.04
N ARG A 159 15.88 -2.55 -9.92
CA ARG A 159 14.82 -3.49 -9.54
C ARG A 159 15.34 -4.73 -8.84
N ALA A 160 14.42 -5.44 -8.19
CA ALA A 160 14.65 -6.81 -7.71
C ALA A 160 15.16 -7.70 -8.87
N LYS A 161 16.07 -8.63 -8.56
CA LYS A 161 16.69 -9.53 -9.53
C LYS A 161 16.27 -10.97 -9.25
N PRO A 162 16.25 -11.85 -10.26
CA PRO A 162 16.12 -13.29 -10.01
C PRO A 162 17.20 -13.74 -9.02
N LEU A 163 16.85 -14.67 -8.13
CA LEU A 163 17.86 -15.41 -7.38
C LEU A 163 18.50 -16.40 -8.37
N ASP A 164 19.81 -16.31 -8.57
CA ASP A 164 20.60 -17.28 -9.34
C ASP A 164 20.59 -18.67 -8.68
#